data_AF-A0A314YZP2-F1
#
_entry.id   AF-A0A314YZP2-F1
#
_cell.length_a   1.000
_cell.length_b   1.000
_cell.length_c   1.000
_cell.angle_alpha   90.00
_cell.angle_beta   90.00
_cell.angle_gamma   90.00
#
_symmetry.space_group_name_H-M   'P 1'
#
loop_
_entity.id
_entity.type
_entity.pdbx_description
1 polymer ?
#
loop_
_entity_poly.entity_id
_entity_poly.type
_entity_poly.pdbx_seq_one_letter_code
_entity_poly.pdbx_strand_id
1 'polypeptide(L)'
;MEKDDKLTYESKRVIGRLFRQVKHVELASDSSLNSGSIKSFTMEVAMKFYDPDMVVDGFEDYVKDAINYKSEYDYKLGNLMDYYGYKAEAEILSGSITAVSKNFNRGKDLESIHYAIKALRKEARTWFDEKSDMKPDINDVQAAKASAWYHVTYHPDYWGRCNKGMERDHFLSFPWCVFDKVIQIKRRNSSLK
;
A
#
# COMPACT_ATOMS: atom_id res chain seq x y z
N MET A 1 -4.82 -35.06 -11.51
CA MET A 1 -3.52 -35.67 -11.88
C MET A 1 -3.53 -35.89 -13.39
N GLU A 2 -3.11 -34.88 -14.17
CA GLU A 2 -2.70 -35.11 -15.55
C GLU A 2 -1.44 -35.99 -15.50
N LYS A 3 -1.36 -37.01 -16.37
CA LYS A 3 -0.20 -37.88 -16.48
C LYS A 3 0.72 -37.27 -17.54
N ASP A 4 1.93 -36.89 -17.16
CA ASP A 4 2.91 -36.20 -18.01
C ASP A 4 3.36 -37.00 -19.26
N ASP A 5 3.00 -38.28 -19.31
CA ASP A 5 3.46 -39.24 -20.32
C ASP A 5 2.47 -39.42 -21.51
N LYS A 6 1.53 -38.48 -21.70
CA LYS A 6 0.58 -38.52 -22.84
C LYS A 6 0.56 -37.21 -23.63
N LEU A 7 0.56 -37.34 -24.96
CA LEU A 7 0.33 -36.23 -25.88
C LEU A 7 -1.02 -35.55 -25.56
N THR A 8 -0.97 -34.32 -25.07
CA THR A 8 -2.16 -33.56 -24.69
C THR A 8 -2.83 -32.99 -25.94
N TYR A 9 -4.15 -33.16 -26.08
CA TYR A 9 -4.90 -32.67 -27.23
C TYR A 9 -4.87 -31.13 -27.33
N GLU A 10 -4.32 -30.61 -28.42
CA GLU A 10 -4.22 -29.17 -28.65
C GLU A 10 -5.50 -28.58 -29.28
N SER A 11 -6.42 -28.11 -28.43
CA SER A 11 -7.59 -27.37 -28.90
C SER A 11 -7.19 -26.06 -29.59
N LYS A 12 -7.65 -25.83 -30.83
CA LYS A 12 -7.45 -24.58 -31.60
C LYS A 12 -8.41 -23.45 -31.21
N ARG A 13 -9.43 -23.74 -30.39
CA ARG A 13 -10.45 -22.78 -29.93
C ARG A 13 -9.88 -21.82 -28.87
N VAL A 14 -10.53 -20.67 -28.69
CA VAL A 14 -10.09 -19.56 -27.80
C VAL A 14 -9.77 -20.05 -26.39
N ILE A 15 -10.66 -20.86 -25.79
CA ILE A 15 -10.47 -21.40 -24.43
C ILE A 15 -9.22 -22.28 -24.34
N GLY A 16 -8.94 -23.10 -25.37
CA GLY A 16 -7.74 -23.94 -25.40
C GLY A 16 -6.45 -23.14 -25.55
N ARG A 17 -6.50 -22.02 -26.30
CA ARG A 17 -5.37 -21.08 -26.41
C ARG A 17 -5.12 -20.38 -25.08
N LEU A 18 -6.17 -19.89 -24.43
CA LEU A 18 -6.09 -19.23 -23.14
C LEU A 18 -5.55 -20.17 -22.05
N PHE A 19 -6.05 -21.40 -22.00
CA PHE A 19 -5.57 -22.41 -21.06
C PHE A 19 -4.07 -22.69 -21.23
N ARG A 20 -3.56 -22.82 -22.46
CA ARG A 20 -2.12 -23.01 -22.70
C ARG A 20 -1.29 -21.79 -22.32
N GLN A 21 -1.79 -20.57 -22.57
CA GLN A 21 -1.11 -19.35 -22.16
C GLN A 21 -1.01 -19.24 -20.64
N VAL A 22 -2.11 -19.51 -19.93
CA VAL A 22 -2.14 -19.50 -18.46
C VAL A 22 -1.26 -20.62 -17.90
N LYS A 23 -1.36 -21.85 -18.43
CA LYS A 23 -0.53 -22.99 -18.01
C LYS A 23 0.96 -22.75 -18.27
N HIS A 24 1.34 -22.08 -19.36
CA HIS A 24 2.73 -21.71 -19.61
C HIS A 24 3.23 -20.63 -18.65
N VAL A 25 2.35 -19.71 -18.21
CA VAL A 25 2.68 -18.75 -17.15
C VAL A 25 2.83 -19.46 -15.81
N GLU A 26 1.94 -20.39 -15.46
CA GLU A 26 1.99 -21.20 -14.24
C GLU A 26 3.25 -22.06 -14.17
N LEU A 27 3.58 -22.79 -15.24
CA LEU A 27 4.78 -23.62 -15.33
C LEU A 27 6.08 -22.79 -15.39
N ALA A 28 6.05 -21.60 -15.98
CA ALA A 28 7.19 -20.67 -15.90
C ALA A 28 7.35 -20.09 -14.48
N SER A 29 6.27 -19.99 -13.72
CA SER A 29 6.24 -19.52 -12.32
C SER A 29 6.62 -20.62 -11.32
N ASP A 30 6.48 -21.90 -11.69
CA ASP A 30 6.95 -23.06 -10.91
C ASP A 30 8.47 -23.25 -10.94
N SER A 31 9.19 -22.54 -11.82
CA SER A 31 10.62 -22.32 -11.61
C SER A 31 10.77 -21.41 -10.39
N SER A 32 11.37 -21.92 -9.31
CA SER A 32 11.33 -21.37 -7.94
C SER A 32 11.95 -19.97 -7.74
N LEU A 33 12.14 -19.21 -8.82
CA LEU A 33 12.72 -17.87 -8.86
C LEU A 33 11.72 -16.79 -9.31
N ASN A 34 10.54 -17.15 -9.85
CA ASN A 34 9.56 -16.19 -10.35
C ASN A 34 8.10 -16.52 -9.98
N SER A 35 7.85 -17.10 -8.80
CA SER A 35 6.57 -16.77 -8.14
C SER A 35 6.54 -15.24 -8.07
N GLY A 36 5.47 -14.62 -8.55
CA GLY A 36 5.31 -13.17 -8.71
C GLY A 36 5.44 -12.40 -7.40
N SER A 37 6.65 -12.42 -6.85
CA SER A 37 7.10 -11.62 -5.73
C SER A 37 7.05 -10.21 -6.26
N ILE A 38 5.94 -9.54 -5.94
CA ILE A 38 5.81 -8.09 -6.03
C ILE A 38 7.14 -7.57 -5.51
N LYS A 39 7.96 -6.99 -6.40
CA LYS A 39 9.27 -6.45 -6.03
C LYS A 39 9.01 -5.55 -4.83
N SER A 40 9.59 -5.89 -3.69
CA SER A 40 9.44 -5.09 -2.49
C SER A 40 9.85 -3.66 -2.83
N PHE A 41 9.07 -2.70 -2.36
CA PHE A 41 9.47 -1.31 -2.47
C PHE A 41 10.77 -1.18 -1.65
N THR A 42 11.85 -0.74 -2.28
CA THR A 42 13.17 -0.59 -1.65
C THR A 42 13.57 0.87 -1.61
N MET A 43 14.58 1.20 -0.80
CA MET A 43 15.16 2.54 -0.73
C MET A 43 15.58 3.08 -2.11
N GLU A 44 16.11 2.23 -3.00
CA GLU A 44 16.47 2.61 -4.37
C GLU A 44 15.25 3.00 -5.21
N VAL A 45 14.13 2.29 -5.04
CA VAL A 45 12.86 2.61 -5.70
C VAL A 45 12.31 3.92 -5.16
N ALA A 46 12.38 4.14 -3.84
CA ALA A 46 12.00 5.41 -3.23
C ALA A 46 12.80 6.58 -3.83
N MET A 47 14.12 6.44 -3.99
CA MET A 47 14.96 7.48 -4.61
C MET A 47 14.56 7.79 -6.05
N LYS A 48 14.18 6.77 -6.83
CA LYS A 48 13.86 6.92 -8.25
C LYS A 48 12.45 7.48 -8.51
N PHE A 49 11.49 7.14 -7.65
CA PHE A 49 10.07 7.43 -7.87
C PHE A 49 9.50 8.49 -6.92
N TYR A 50 10.35 9.15 -6.14
CA TYR A 50 9.94 10.32 -5.36
C TYR A 50 9.48 11.44 -6.31
N ASP A 51 8.27 11.96 -6.08
CA ASP A 51 7.67 13.03 -6.89
C ASP A 51 7.80 14.37 -6.16
N PRO A 52 8.69 15.28 -6.61
CA PRO A 52 8.86 16.58 -5.98
C PRO A 52 7.60 17.45 -6.09
N ASP A 53 6.73 17.21 -7.08
CA ASP A 53 5.49 17.97 -7.24
C ASP A 53 4.45 17.63 -6.17
N MET A 54 4.68 16.62 -5.32
CA MET A 54 3.81 16.33 -4.19
C MET A 54 4.24 17.06 -2.91
N VAL A 55 5.31 17.87 -2.99
CA VAL A 55 5.83 18.67 -1.88
C VAL A 55 5.34 20.11 -2.00
N VAL A 56 4.92 20.68 -0.87
CA VAL A 56 4.47 22.08 -0.74
C VAL A 56 5.29 22.77 0.33
N ASP A 57 5.63 24.04 0.12
CA ASP A 57 6.36 24.84 1.10
C ASP A 57 5.66 24.85 2.47
N GLY A 58 6.46 24.82 3.54
CA GLY A 58 5.96 24.76 4.93
C GLY A 58 5.57 23.37 5.42
N PHE A 59 5.79 22.30 4.64
CA PHE A 59 5.57 20.93 5.09
C PHE A 59 6.50 20.49 6.23
N GLU A 60 7.71 21.07 6.30
CA GLU A 60 8.74 20.72 7.28
C GLU A 60 8.25 20.85 8.74
N ASP A 61 7.41 21.85 9.00
CA ASP A 61 6.81 22.10 10.32
C ASP A 61 5.95 20.93 10.80
N TYR A 62 5.37 20.17 9.86
CA TYR A 62 4.46 19.05 10.14
C TYR A 62 5.14 17.68 10.05
N VAL A 63 6.43 17.61 9.71
CA VAL A 63 7.16 16.32 9.54
C VAL A 63 7.21 15.53 10.84
N LYS A 64 7.46 16.18 11.98
CA LYS A 64 7.52 15.50 13.29
C LYS A 64 6.19 14.85 13.65
N ASP A 65 5.10 15.57 13.43
CA ASP A 65 3.75 15.05 13.65
C ASP A 65 3.42 13.90 12.70
N ALA A 66 3.80 14.04 11.42
CA ALA A 66 3.59 13.02 10.40
C ALA A 66 4.32 11.71 10.73
N ILE A 67 5.54 11.77 11.31
CA ILE A 67 6.28 10.58 11.78
C ILE A 67 5.50 9.86 12.87
N ASN A 68 4.95 10.60 13.84
CA ASN A 68 4.17 10.01 14.93
C ASN A 68 2.92 9.31 14.39
N TYR A 69 2.13 9.99 13.56
CA TYR A 69 0.93 9.41 12.95
C TYR A 69 1.24 8.22 12.05
N LYS A 70 2.35 8.27 11.29
CA LYS A 70 2.81 7.14 10.47
C LYS A 70 3.13 5.93 11.34
N SER A 71 3.82 6.14 12.46
CA SER A 71 4.23 5.07 13.37
C SER A 71 3.02 4.42 14.04
N GLU A 72 2.03 5.23 14.45
CA GLU A 72 0.76 4.72 14.99
C GLU A 72 -0.07 3.96 13.95
N TYR A 73 -0.13 4.47 12.72
CA TYR A 73 -0.81 3.80 11.61
C TYR A 73 -0.17 2.45 11.29
N ASP A 74 1.16 2.42 11.17
CA ASP A 74 1.92 1.20 10.85
C ASP A 74 1.78 0.15 11.95
N TYR A 75 1.78 0.58 13.20
CA TYR A 75 1.54 -0.30 14.34
C TYR A 75 0.18 -0.98 14.24
N LYS A 76 -0.89 -0.20 14.01
CA LYS A 76 -2.26 -0.72 13.90
C LYS A 76 -2.45 -1.60 12.68
N LEU A 77 -1.94 -1.19 11.52
CA LEU A 77 -2.04 -1.97 10.29
C LEU A 77 -1.28 -3.28 10.41
N GLY A 78 -0.05 -3.25 10.95
CA GLY A 78 0.73 -4.46 11.17
C GLY A 78 0.07 -5.41 12.18
N ASN A 79 -0.59 -4.90 13.22
CA ASN A 79 -1.35 -5.75 14.15
C ASN A 79 -2.55 -6.42 13.47
N LEU A 80 -3.24 -5.74 12.54
CA LEU A 80 -4.28 -6.36 11.73
C LEU A 80 -3.70 -7.44 10.82
N MET A 81 -2.56 -7.17 10.19
CA MET A 81 -1.87 -8.15 9.35
C MET A 81 -1.48 -9.40 10.14
N ASP A 82 -0.88 -9.24 11.32
CA ASP A 82 -0.48 -10.35 12.19
C ASP A 82 -1.69 -11.16 12.69
N TYR A 83 -2.77 -10.48 13.08
CA TYR A 83 -3.99 -11.13 13.56
C TYR A 83 -4.65 -12.01 12.50
N TYR A 84 -4.70 -11.54 11.25
CA TYR A 84 -5.33 -12.26 10.14
C TYR A 84 -4.35 -13.11 9.32
N GLY A 85 -3.04 -12.98 9.55
CA GLY A 85 -1.98 -13.75 8.88
C GLY A 85 -1.61 -13.25 7.49
N TYR A 86 -1.81 -11.96 7.19
CA TYR A 86 -1.34 -11.34 5.94
C TYR A 86 0.15 -11.03 6.01
N LYS A 87 0.87 -11.25 4.92
CA LYS A 87 2.31 -10.99 4.85
C LYS A 87 2.61 -9.64 4.21
N ALA A 88 1.84 -9.26 3.19
CA ALA A 88 2.05 -8.01 2.48
C ALA A 88 0.88 -7.04 2.63
N GLU A 89 1.20 -5.75 2.69
CA GLU A 89 0.22 -4.66 2.76
C GLU A 89 -0.77 -4.69 1.58
N ALA A 90 -0.29 -5.02 0.37
CA ALA A 90 -1.15 -5.10 -0.80
C ALA A 90 -2.23 -6.20 -0.66
N GLU A 91 -1.93 -7.30 0.03
CA GLU A 91 -2.88 -8.41 0.23
C GLU A 91 -4.03 -7.99 1.15
N ILE A 92 -3.70 -7.38 2.30
CA ILE A 92 -4.71 -6.93 3.26
C ILE A 92 -5.58 -5.79 2.68
N LEU A 93 -4.99 -4.88 1.89
CA LEU A 93 -5.73 -3.78 1.28
C LEU A 93 -6.58 -4.20 0.08
N SER A 94 -6.11 -5.17 -0.71
CA SER A 94 -6.84 -5.70 -1.86
C SER A 94 -7.87 -6.77 -1.46
N GLY A 95 -7.78 -7.33 -0.25
CA GLY A 95 -8.51 -8.54 0.13
C GLY A 95 -8.11 -9.78 -0.70
N SER A 96 -7.00 -9.70 -1.43
CA SER A 96 -6.49 -10.80 -2.25
C SER A 96 -5.58 -11.66 -1.39
N ILE A 97 -6.01 -12.88 -1.08
CA ILE A 97 -5.25 -13.79 -0.23
C ILE A 97 -4.49 -14.75 -1.13
N THR A 98 -3.17 -14.59 -1.22
CA THR A 98 -2.32 -15.53 -1.96
C THR A 98 -1.88 -16.73 -1.10
N ALA A 99 -1.75 -16.52 0.22
CA ALA A 99 -1.42 -17.55 1.20
C ALA A 99 -2.34 -17.43 2.41
N VAL A 100 -3.37 -18.28 2.48
CA VAL A 100 -4.33 -18.28 3.59
C VAL A 100 -3.73 -19.07 4.75
N SER A 101 -3.77 -18.54 5.98
CA SER A 101 -3.56 -19.37 7.18
C SER A 101 -4.68 -20.42 7.28
N LYS A 102 -4.40 -21.62 7.79
CA LYS A 102 -5.38 -22.73 7.87
C LYS A 102 -6.68 -22.40 8.61
N ASN A 103 -6.74 -21.28 9.34
CA ASN A 103 -7.85 -20.91 10.22
C ASN A 103 -8.70 -19.75 9.71
N PHE A 104 -8.45 -19.22 8.50
CA PHE A 104 -9.19 -18.07 7.98
C PHE A 104 -10.56 -18.47 7.41
N ASN A 105 -11.63 -17.92 7.98
CA ASN A 105 -12.98 -18.09 7.47
C ASN A 105 -13.31 -17.00 6.45
N ARG A 106 -13.11 -17.33 5.17
CA ARG A 106 -13.12 -16.42 4.01
C ARG A 106 -14.30 -15.46 3.91
N GLY A 107 -15.46 -15.77 4.48
CA GLY A 107 -16.64 -14.90 4.46
C GLY A 107 -16.65 -13.85 5.58
N LYS A 108 -16.72 -14.30 6.84
CA LYS A 108 -16.89 -13.40 8.00
C LYS A 108 -15.63 -12.60 8.32
N ASP A 109 -14.46 -13.20 8.14
CA ASP A 109 -13.20 -12.56 8.51
C ASP A 109 -12.85 -11.46 7.49
N LEU A 110 -13.17 -11.67 6.21
CA LEU A 110 -12.92 -10.68 5.15
C LEU A 110 -13.77 -9.41 5.33
N GLU A 111 -15.04 -9.55 5.68
CA GLU A 111 -15.89 -8.40 6.01
C GLU A 111 -15.39 -7.68 7.27
N SER A 112 -14.95 -8.43 8.28
CA SER A 112 -14.40 -7.87 9.52
C SER A 112 -13.10 -7.10 9.27
N ILE A 113 -12.23 -7.62 8.41
CA ILE A 113 -11.00 -6.96 7.96
C ILE A 113 -11.32 -5.67 7.21
N HIS A 114 -12.22 -5.73 6.24
CA HIS A 114 -12.61 -4.53 5.49
C HIS A 114 -13.17 -3.46 6.41
N TYR A 115 -13.98 -3.84 7.40
CA TYR A 115 -14.47 -2.91 8.41
C TYR A 115 -13.34 -2.33 9.25
N ALA A 116 -12.40 -3.15 9.72
CA ALA A 116 -11.25 -2.70 10.51
C ALA A 116 -10.33 -1.74 9.72
N ILE A 117 -10.03 -2.04 8.45
CA ILE A 117 -9.26 -1.15 7.57
C ILE A 117 -10.01 0.15 7.32
N LYS A 118 -11.32 0.09 7.09
CA LYS A 118 -12.15 1.29 6.91
C LYS A 118 -12.17 2.16 8.16
N ALA A 119 -12.24 1.54 9.34
CA ALA A 119 -12.14 2.23 10.62
C ALA A 119 -10.76 2.88 10.78
N LEU A 120 -9.67 2.15 10.50
CA LEU A 120 -8.30 2.67 10.54
C LEU A 120 -8.10 3.88 9.60
N ARG A 121 -8.62 3.79 8.37
CA ARG A 121 -8.57 4.92 7.42
C ARG A 121 -9.37 6.13 7.92
N LYS A 122 -10.51 5.90 8.56
CA LYS A 122 -11.33 6.96 9.15
C LYS A 122 -10.61 7.62 10.32
N GLU A 123 -9.96 6.83 11.16
CA GLU A 123 -9.17 7.32 12.30
C GLU A 123 -7.94 8.13 11.84
N ALA A 124 -7.23 7.66 10.81
CA ALA A 124 -6.16 8.42 10.20
C ALA A 124 -6.68 9.77 9.67
N ARG A 125 -7.87 9.78 9.03
CA ARG A 125 -8.48 11.04 8.58
C ARG A 125 -8.85 11.97 9.75
N THR A 126 -9.31 11.44 10.87
CA THR A 126 -9.60 12.30 12.04
C THR A 126 -8.34 12.96 12.60
N TRP A 127 -7.20 12.24 12.66
CA TRP A 127 -5.92 12.84 13.07
C TRP A 127 -5.48 13.99 12.16
N PHE A 128 -5.78 13.87 10.87
CA PHE A 128 -5.48 14.91 9.90
C PHE A 128 -6.33 16.19 10.14
N ASP A 129 -7.63 16.00 10.42
CA ASP A 129 -8.60 17.07 10.57
C ASP A 129 -8.51 17.77 11.94
N GLU A 130 -8.24 17.04 13.04
CA GLU A 130 -8.19 17.53 14.43
C GLU A 130 -7.21 18.69 14.66
N LYS A 131 -6.16 18.82 13.84
CA LYS A 131 -5.18 19.90 13.96
C LYS A 131 -5.47 21.10 13.04
N SER A 132 -6.62 21.17 12.38
CA SER A 132 -6.94 22.23 11.40
C SER A 132 -7.77 23.39 11.96
N ASP A 133 -7.95 23.46 13.28
CA ASP A 133 -8.74 24.50 13.91
C ASP A 133 -8.09 25.90 13.79
N MET A 134 -8.84 26.81 13.15
CA MET A 134 -8.75 28.28 13.26
C MET A 134 -7.71 29.07 12.44
N LYS A 135 -7.56 28.84 11.12
CA LYS A 135 -7.00 29.88 10.21
C LYS A 135 -7.70 29.93 8.85
N PRO A 136 -7.81 31.10 8.20
CA PRO A 136 -8.59 31.30 6.98
C PRO A 136 -7.96 30.70 5.71
N ASP A 137 -6.74 30.17 5.78
CA ASP A 137 -6.04 29.53 4.65
C ASP A 137 -5.98 27.99 4.79
N ILE A 138 -7.15 27.42 5.11
CA ILE A 138 -7.35 26.00 5.46
C ILE A 138 -6.75 25.05 4.41
N ASN A 139 -6.74 25.47 3.15
CA ASN A 139 -6.34 24.63 2.04
C ASN A 139 -4.82 24.45 1.94
N ASP A 140 -4.05 25.48 2.28
CA ASP A 140 -2.59 25.47 2.18
C ASP A 140 -1.97 24.78 3.40
N VAL A 141 -2.55 24.97 4.60
CA VAL A 141 -2.16 24.21 5.80
C VAL A 141 -2.43 22.71 5.62
N GLN A 142 -3.60 22.35 5.08
CA GLN A 142 -3.92 20.95 4.79
C GLN A 142 -3.01 20.38 3.69
N ALA A 143 -2.65 21.18 2.68
CA ALA A 143 -1.70 20.78 1.66
C ALA A 143 -0.30 20.53 2.25
N ALA A 144 0.20 21.40 3.12
CA ALA A 144 1.48 21.23 3.81
C ALA A 144 1.50 19.96 4.68
N LYS A 145 0.43 19.66 5.41
CA LYS A 145 0.28 18.42 6.18
C LYS A 145 0.27 17.18 5.29
N ALA A 146 -0.51 17.19 4.21
CA ALA A 146 -0.59 16.06 3.29
C ALA A 146 0.75 15.82 2.58
N SER A 147 1.46 16.90 2.22
CA SER A 147 2.84 16.88 1.73
C SER A 147 3.79 16.25 2.75
N ALA A 148 3.69 16.61 4.04
CA ALA A 148 4.50 16.00 5.09
C ALA A 148 4.25 14.49 5.23
N TRP A 149 2.99 14.05 5.13
CA TRP A 149 2.63 12.63 5.17
C TRP A 149 3.21 11.86 3.98
N TYR A 150 3.10 12.45 2.79
CA TYR A 150 3.71 11.92 1.57
C TYR A 150 5.23 11.82 1.73
N HIS A 151 5.88 12.90 2.18
CA HIS A 151 7.33 12.96 2.35
C HIS A 151 7.84 11.91 3.33
N VAL A 152 7.24 11.79 4.52
CA VAL A 152 7.65 10.78 5.52
C VAL A 152 7.47 9.34 5.02
N THR A 153 6.52 9.10 4.12
CA THR A 153 6.26 7.74 3.62
C THR A 153 7.15 7.38 2.43
N TYR A 154 7.38 8.30 1.50
CA TYR A 154 8.04 8.00 0.23
C TYR A 154 9.49 8.48 0.16
N HIS A 155 9.92 9.37 1.04
CA HIS A 155 11.28 9.89 0.98
C HIS A 155 12.30 8.87 1.53
N PRO A 156 13.43 8.65 0.84
CA PRO A 156 14.45 7.66 1.24
C PRO A 156 14.97 7.83 2.66
N ASP A 157 15.08 9.06 3.14
CA ASP A 157 15.65 9.34 4.47
C ASP A 157 14.81 8.79 5.63
N TYR A 158 13.51 8.61 5.41
CA TYR A 158 12.56 8.13 6.42
C TYR A 158 12.31 6.62 6.30
N TRP A 159 12.94 5.97 5.32
CA TRP A 159 12.87 4.52 5.13
C TRP A 159 13.21 3.78 6.43
N GLY A 160 12.28 2.95 6.90
CA GLY A 160 12.47 2.14 8.10
C GLY A 160 12.62 2.92 9.42
N ARG A 161 12.42 4.25 9.44
CA ARG A 161 12.48 5.03 10.70
C ARG A 161 11.25 4.85 11.58
N CYS A 162 10.07 4.73 10.97
CA CYS A 162 8.80 4.61 11.69
C CYS A 162 8.58 3.21 12.30
N ASN A 163 9.26 2.18 11.76
CA ASN A 163 9.11 0.78 12.20
C ASN A 163 10.27 0.26 13.06
N LYS A 164 11.05 1.16 13.67
CA LYS A 164 12.17 0.77 14.53
C LYS A 164 11.69 -0.13 15.68
N GLY A 165 12.14 -1.38 15.68
CA GLY A 165 11.89 -2.35 16.75
C GLY A 165 10.81 -3.41 16.48
N MET A 166 10.11 -3.35 15.33
CA MET A 166 9.07 -4.35 15.00
C MET A 166 9.48 -5.34 13.89
N GLU A 167 10.65 -5.16 13.24
CA GLU A 167 11.10 -5.99 12.11
C GLU A 167 10.06 -6.13 10.97
N ARG A 168 9.17 -5.15 10.81
CA ARG A 168 8.11 -5.14 9.78
C ARG A 168 8.55 -4.37 8.53
N ASP A 169 7.97 -4.74 7.40
CA ASP A 169 8.14 -4.05 6.13
C ASP A 169 7.68 -2.58 6.21
N HIS A 170 8.20 -1.75 5.31
CA HIS A 170 7.81 -0.34 5.21
C HIS A 170 6.48 -0.20 4.47
N PHE A 171 5.44 0.25 5.18
CA PHE A 171 4.09 0.41 4.63
C PHE A 171 3.92 1.74 3.86
N LEU A 172 3.15 1.71 2.78
CA LEU A 172 2.98 2.80 1.81
C LEU A 172 1.57 3.41 1.78
N SER A 173 0.59 2.78 2.43
CA SER A 173 -0.82 3.19 2.34
C SER A 173 -1.16 4.45 3.12
N PHE A 174 -0.32 4.87 4.07
CA PHE A 174 -0.62 5.96 4.99
C PHE A 174 -1.02 7.29 4.31
N PRO A 175 -0.27 7.83 3.32
CA PRO A 175 -0.64 9.09 2.66
C PRO A 175 -1.93 8.97 1.84
N TRP A 176 -2.26 7.76 1.39
CA TRP A 176 -3.48 7.50 0.63
C TRP A 176 -4.75 7.56 1.47
N CYS A 177 -4.66 7.64 2.81
CA CYS A 177 -5.79 7.98 3.66
C CYS A 177 -6.35 9.40 3.36
N VAL A 178 -5.47 10.31 2.90
CA VAL A 178 -5.77 11.70 2.48
C VAL A 178 -5.49 11.91 0.99
N PHE A 179 -5.85 10.92 0.17
CA PHE A 179 -5.68 10.95 -1.28
C PHE A 179 -6.30 12.20 -1.93
N ASP A 180 -7.41 12.70 -1.40
CA ASP A 180 -8.09 13.91 -1.86
C ASP A 180 -7.17 15.13 -1.83
N LYS A 181 -6.35 15.27 -0.78
CA LYS A 181 -5.42 16.37 -0.61
C LYS A 181 -4.17 16.20 -1.45
N VAL A 182 -3.61 14.99 -1.47
CA VAL A 182 -2.42 14.68 -2.30
C VAL A 182 -2.72 14.91 -3.79
N ILE A 183 -3.90 14.50 -4.27
CA ILE A 183 -4.31 14.75 -5.66
C ILE A 183 -4.52 16.25 -5.92
N GLN A 184 -5.06 17.01 -4.97
CA GLN A 184 -5.21 18.46 -5.10
C GLN A 184 -3.84 19.15 -5.25
N ILE A 185 -2.85 18.75 -4.47
CA ILE A 185 -1.47 19.26 -4.58
C ILE A 185 -0.92 19.00 -5.98
N LYS A 186 -0.97 17.75 -6.45
CA LYS A 186 -0.45 17.39 -7.77
C LYS A 186 -1.16 18.16 -8.89
N ARG A 187 -2.48 18.35 -8.80
CA ARG A 187 -3.25 19.15 -9.78
C ARG A 187 -2.82 20.61 -9.81
N ARG A 188 -2.58 21.23 -8.65
CA ARG A 188 -2.10 22.62 -8.57
C ARG A 188 -0.72 22.76 -9.22
N ASN A 189 0.21 21.88 -8.85
CA ASN A 189 1.59 21.94 -9.34
C ASN A 189 1.70 21.60 -10.84
N SER A 190 0.87 20.70 -11.36
CA SER A 190 0.78 20.46 -12.81
C SER A 190 0.18 21.63 -13.60
N SER A 191 -0.67 22.46 -12.98
CA SER A 191 -1.28 23.63 -13.64
C SER A 191 -0.37 24.87 -13.65
N LEU A 192 0.67 24.86 -12.82
CA LEU A 192 1.69 25.93 -12.73
C LEU A 192 2.85 25.73 -13.72
N LYS A 193 2.92 24.57 -14.38
CA LYS A 193 3.89 24.24 -15.44
C LYS A 193 3.30 24.54 -16.82
#